data_AF-A0A7H9HJ41-F1
#
_entry.id   AF-A0A7H9HJ41-F1
#
_cell.length_a   1.000
_cell.length_b   1.000
_cell.length_c   1.000
_cell.angle_alpha   90.00
_cell.angle_beta   90.00
_cell.angle_gamma   90.00
#
_symmetry.space_group_name_H-M   'P 1'
#
loop_
_entity.id
_entity.type
_entity.pdbx_description
1 polymer ?
#
loop_
_entity_poly.entity_id
_entity_poly.type
_entity_poly.pdbx_seq_one_letter_code
_entity_poly.pdbx_strand_id
1 'polypeptide(L)'
;MKYVILQGSWRALFFAAFRRQPSSKNYRYKYVASKIKKLVLDTHRKGLVNAEFEPIMVRCDRQLFTSSIHKLREVILKDISEPSERYIKILQTGTTLRRDRGPIGVLSWQNIAPIFGHPLNPICATEGTDSSLEYRNTLRLSSKDGREELLRVRWPDLGYSNSCRGVGVTEEKLNELGKDVEFVNPANGNLLRLYQVNEVPEGCDGIGLFPAYVPSQRQYFTGLELCAALIRQSPCTKEEQSKLEAHISSSVTAVAEQPLDETCFVTLKQLMDAINKCKTLWSSGRDKDKTCPGDILRCSLISQKVDFCQLIEEYCKHYILFSLVSQASRMSHALDQSALHESHELEFSPMDAFVRQEFQRVNRTALPTTVSELIEYKKEIDKFLELLSTYYFSIVSEMKAFSRTYFRDGTNVPRAVPVLKVLQEVIRDCKGFKIFYPNLSLYMTKVLPEMSKLAEPKEPITTDEEENLKLGSKILTMFKHIAQFENMMFYDKFTITTGLEIDPITSLKTWKIVIVSKNPLPVEIKRSLLFSSRIYTECVRDLENATLIQHAICEDRKMIDEDTFMFLYRLQRPPKVDKEQLTDAIIAKLEDASKTYHT
;
A
#
# COMPACT_ATOMS: atom_id res chain seq x y z
N MET A 1 17.29 10.46 -22.18
CA MET A 1 16.08 10.65 -21.34
C MET A 1 15.28 9.35 -21.43
N LYS A 2 15.34 8.47 -20.42
CA LYS A 2 14.70 7.15 -20.46
C LYS A 2 13.22 7.29 -20.08
N TYR A 3 12.31 6.87 -20.95
CA TYR A 3 10.88 6.74 -20.62
C TYR A 3 10.74 5.71 -19.50
N VAL A 4 9.98 6.04 -18.45
CA VAL A 4 9.57 5.01 -17.49
C VAL A 4 8.43 4.25 -18.16
N ILE A 5 8.75 3.09 -18.73
CA ILE A 5 7.74 2.18 -19.27
C ILE A 5 7.15 1.47 -18.05
N LEU A 6 6.04 1.99 -17.53
CA LEU A 6 5.16 1.20 -16.68
C LEU A 6 4.65 0.02 -17.53
N GLN A 7 5.14 -1.18 -17.25
CA GLN A 7 4.52 -2.43 -17.66
C GLN A 7 3.51 -2.82 -16.58
N GLY A 8 2.26 -3.12 -16.93
CA GLY A 8 1.30 -3.69 -15.97
C GLY A 8 -0.15 -3.22 -16.07
N SER A 9 -1.02 -3.94 -15.35
CA SER A 9 -2.46 -3.70 -15.20
C SER A 9 -2.77 -2.30 -14.65
N TRP A 10 -2.03 -1.83 -13.66
CA TRP A 10 -2.28 -0.56 -12.97
C TRP A 10 -2.28 0.66 -13.86
N ARG A 11 -1.42 0.66 -14.89
CA ARG A 11 -1.36 1.75 -15.87
C ARG A 11 -2.68 1.84 -16.64
N ALA A 12 -3.15 0.71 -17.18
CA ALA A 12 -4.41 0.66 -17.92
C ALA A 12 -5.61 1.07 -17.05
N LEU A 13 -5.64 0.61 -15.79
CA LEU A 13 -6.66 0.99 -14.82
C LEU A 13 -6.61 2.49 -14.49
N PHE A 14 -5.42 3.05 -14.28
CA PHE A 14 -5.25 4.47 -14.04
C PHE A 14 -5.74 5.33 -15.21
N PHE A 15 -5.35 5.01 -16.44
CA PHE A 15 -5.79 5.76 -17.62
C PHE A 15 -7.30 5.65 -17.84
N ALA A 16 -7.85 4.45 -17.63
CA ALA A 16 -9.28 4.24 -17.63
C ALA A 16 -9.98 5.13 -16.59
N ALA A 17 -9.46 5.21 -15.35
CA ALA A 17 -10.00 6.10 -14.32
C ALA A 17 -9.85 7.58 -14.70
N PHE A 18 -8.69 8.00 -15.19
CA PHE A 18 -8.41 9.37 -15.58
C PHE A 18 -9.32 9.88 -16.71
N ARG A 19 -9.63 9.04 -17.70
CA ARG A 19 -10.58 9.36 -18.77
C ARG A 19 -12.02 9.53 -18.27
N ARG A 20 -12.36 8.90 -17.16
CA ARG A 20 -13.67 8.97 -16.49
C ARG A 20 -13.74 10.05 -15.41
N GLN A 21 -12.66 10.81 -15.22
CA GLN A 21 -12.62 11.87 -14.21
C GLN A 21 -13.70 12.93 -14.48
N PRO A 22 -14.29 13.50 -13.43
CA PRO A 22 -15.28 14.57 -13.57
C PRO A 22 -14.64 15.88 -14.05
N SER A 23 -15.43 16.70 -14.75
CA SER A 23 -15.02 18.03 -15.21
C SER A 23 -14.87 19.04 -14.07
N SER A 24 -15.69 18.93 -13.03
CA SER A 24 -15.69 19.84 -11.88
C SER A 24 -14.42 19.68 -11.02
N LYS A 25 -13.79 20.82 -10.71
CA LYS A 25 -12.55 20.88 -9.90
C LYS A 25 -12.71 20.29 -8.51
N ASN A 26 -13.92 20.33 -7.93
CA ASN A 26 -14.19 19.82 -6.59
C ASN A 26 -13.99 18.30 -6.45
N TYR A 27 -13.97 17.59 -7.59
CA TYR A 27 -13.91 16.15 -7.67
C TYR A 27 -12.67 15.65 -8.42
N ARG A 28 -11.71 16.54 -8.69
CA ARG A 28 -10.47 16.23 -9.42
C ARG A 28 -9.30 16.12 -8.46
N TYR A 29 -8.55 15.03 -8.56
CA TYR A 29 -7.47 14.66 -7.64
C TYR A 29 -6.53 15.82 -7.28
N LYS A 30 -5.91 16.47 -8.27
CA LYS A 30 -4.92 17.53 -8.05
C LYS A 30 -5.47 18.72 -7.23
N TYR A 31 -6.75 19.06 -7.39
CA TYR A 31 -7.37 20.16 -6.65
C TYR A 31 -7.78 19.76 -5.23
N VAL A 32 -7.99 18.47 -4.99
CA VAL A 32 -8.41 17.94 -3.68
C VAL A 32 -7.21 17.48 -2.85
N ALA A 33 -6.11 17.05 -3.49
CA ALA A 33 -4.90 16.58 -2.81
C ALA A 33 -4.36 17.59 -1.79
N SER A 34 -4.37 18.90 -2.11
CA SER A 34 -3.96 19.94 -1.17
C SER A 34 -4.91 20.07 0.03
N LYS A 35 -6.22 19.88 -0.17
CA LYS A 35 -7.23 19.87 0.90
C LYS A 35 -7.04 18.68 1.83
N ILE A 36 -6.76 17.49 1.28
CA ILE A 36 -6.48 16.28 2.06
C ILE A 36 -5.27 16.51 2.96
N LYS A 37 -4.16 17.00 2.42
CA LYS A 37 -2.96 17.27 3.22
C LYS A 37 -3.21 18.27 4.34
N LYS A 38 -3.93 19.36 4.07
CA LYS A 38 -4.28 20.35 5.09
C LYS A 38 -5.10 19.70 6.20
N LEU A 39 -6.12 18.92 5.84
CA LEU A 39 -6.96 18.17 6.77
C LEU A 39 -6.11 17.25 7.67
N VAL A 40 -5.19 16.49 7.09
CA VAL A 40 -4.29 15.58 7.82
C VAL A 40 -3.42 16.35 8.81
N LEU A 41 -2.72 17.39 8.35
CA LEU A 41 -1.82 18.16 9.22
C LEU A 41 -2.58 18.84 10.36
N ASP A 42 -3.79 19.33 10.10
CA ASP A 42 -4.65 19.92 11.12
C ASP A 42 -5.14 18.87 12.12
N THR A 43 -5.47 17.66 11.67
CA THR A 43 -5.80 16.52 12.56
C THR A 43 -4.60 16.10 13.40
N HIS A 44 -3.39 16.01 12.82
CA HIS A 44 -2.17 15.68 13.57
C HIS A 44 -1.89 16.71 14.65
N ARG A 45 -2.01 18.02 14.33
CA ARG A 45 -1.84 19.09 15.32
C ARG A 45 -2.85 18.98 16.45
N LYS A 46 -4.12 18.71 16.15
CA LYS A 46 -5.16 18.53 17.17
C LYS A 46 -4.89 17.33 18.07
N GLY A 47 -4.48 16.19 17.49
CA GLY A 47 -4.15 14.99 18.25
C GLY A 47 -2.97 15.19 19.20
N LEU A 48 -1.96 15.98 18.81
CA LEU A 48 -0.80 16.29 19.68
C LEU A 48 -1.12 17.21 20.86
N VAL A 49 -2.23 17.95 20.80
CA VAL A 49 -2.70 18.82 21.90
C VAL A 49 -3.60 18.03 22.86
N ASN A 50 -4.09 16.85 22.46
CA ASN A 50 -4.89 16.01 23.33
C ASN A 50 -3.99 15.38 24.42
N ALA A 51 -4.25 15.75 25.68
CA ALA A 51 -3.51 15.26 26.84
C ALA A 51 -3.77 13.77 27.14
N GLU A 52 -4.85 13.21 26.61
CA GLU A 52 -5.21 11.80 26.79
C GLU A 52 -4.39 10.85 25.91
N PHE A 53 -3.76 11.38 24.84
CA PHE A 53 -3.05 10.53 23.90
C PHE A 53 -1.72 10.06 24.48
N GLU A 54 -1.49 8.75 24.43
CA GLU A 54 -0.24 8.14 24.91
C GLU A 54 0.84 8.11 23.82
N PRO A 55 2.14 8.20 24.19
CA PRO A 55 3.22 8.16 23.22
C PRO A 55 3.58 6.73 22.76
N ILE A 56 3.62 6.53 21.44
CA ILE A 56 4.28 5.40 20.79
C ILE A 56 5.76 5.75 20.64
N MET A 57 6.60 5.16 21.49
CA MET A 57 8.04 5.43 21.47
C MET A 57 8.73 4.72 20.30
N VAL A 58 9.42 5.50 19.46
CA VAL A 58 10.13 5.01 18.28
C VAL A 58 11.59 5.44 18.35
N ARG A 59 12.50 4.47 18.45
CA ARG A 59 13.95 4.73 18.49
C ARG A 59 14.51 4.94 17.09
N CYS A 60 15.35 5.96 16.93
CA CYS A 60 16.04 6.31 15.68
C CYS A 60 17.45 6.82 16.00
N ASP A 61 18.48 6.26 15.36
CA ASP A 61 19.88 6.59 15.67
C ASP A 61 20.25 8.06 15.37
N ARG A 62 19.55 8.66 14.41
CA ARG A 62 19.75 10.05 14.00
C ARG A 62 18.41 10.75 13.81
N GLN A 63 17.87 10.71 12.60
CA GLN A 63 16.59 11.32 12.26
C GLN A 63 15.82 10.43 11.32
N LEU A 64 14.47 10.48 11.40
CA LEU A 64 13.57 9.80 10.47
C LEU A 64 13.92 10.07 9.00
N PHE A 65 14.30 11.31 8.69
CA PHE A 65 14.68 11.71 7.34
C PHE A 65 15.90 10.93 6.80
N THR A 66 16.81 10.52 7.67
CA THR A 66 18.01 9.77 7.31
C THR A 66 17.90 8.27 7.61
N SER A 67 16.79 7.81 8.18
CA SER A 67 16.58 6.40 8.52
C SER A 67 16.55 5.52 7.27
N SER A 68 17.00 4.28 7.43
CA SER A 68 16.89 3.27 6.38
C SER A 68 15.42 2.95 6.10
N ILE A 69 15.13 2.51 4.88
CA ILE A 69 13.78 2.06 4.51
C ILE A 69 13.31 0.91 5.40
N HIS A 70 14.20 -0.04 5.73
CA HIS A 70 13.88 -1.13 6.65
C HIS A 70 13.37 -0.59 7.99
N LYS A 71 14.09 0.36 8.58
CA LYS A 71 13.67 0.95 9.85
C LYS A 71 12.30 1.63 9.73
N LEU A 72 12.04 2.32 8.63
CA LEU A 72 10.74 2.97 8.42
C LEU A 72 9.60 1.97 8.27
N ARG A 73 9.84 0.79 7.69
CA ARG A 73 8.85 -0.29 7.63
C ARG A 73 8.48 -0.79 9.02
N GLU A 74 9.47 -0.98 9.91
CA GLU A 74 9.21 -1.33 11.31
C GLU A 74 8.38 -0.24 12.03
N VAL A 75 8.71 1.04 11.79
CA VAL A 75 7.96 2.15 12.38
C VAL A 75 6.53 2.20 11.85
N ILE A 76 6.33 1.96 10.55
CA ILE A 76 5.00 1.88 9.95
C ILE A 76 4.23 0.68 10.51
N LEU A 77 4.86 -0.47 10.68
CA LEU A 77 4.24 -1.64 11.31
C LEU A 77 3.78 -1.31 12.73
N LYS A 78 4.64 -0.65 13.53
CA LYS A 78 4.26 -0.19 14.87
C LYS A 78 3.11 0.81 14.82
N ASP A 79 3.14 1.77 13.91
CA ASP A 79 2.04 2.71 13.67
C ASP A 79 0.71 2.02 13.30
N ILE A 80 0.74 0.80 12.75
CA ILE A 80 -0.46 0.03 12.41
C ILE A 80 -0.99 -0.78 13.60
N SER A 81 -0.08 -1.34 14.39
CA SER A 81 -0.43 -2.23 15.51
C SER A 81 -0.95 -1.49 16.75
N GLU A 82 -0.79 -0.18 16.81
CA GLU A 82 -1.12 0.64 17.99
C GLU A 82 -2.55 1.19 17.94
N PRO A 83 -3.23 1.37 19.09
CA PRO A 83 -4.55 1.99 19.16
C PRO A 83 -4.58 3.45 18.68
N SER A 84 -5.69 3.86 18.07
CA SER A 84 -5.89 5.18 17.44
C SER A 84 -5.67 6.41 18.35
N GLU A 85 -5.78 6.25 19.67
CA GLU A 85 -5.65 7.32 20.69
C GLU A 85 -4.20 7.48 21.16
N ARG A 86 -3.26 7.46 20.21
CA ARG A 86 -1.83 7.55 20.49
C ARG A 86 -1.13 8.49 19.52
N TYR A 87 0.10 8.90 19.86
CA TYR A 87 0.95 9.70 18.99
C TYR A 87 2.38 9.16 18.92
N ILE A 88 3.04 9.29 17.78
CA ILE A 88 4.41 8.82 17.60
C ILE A 88 5.39 9.82 18.21
N LYS A 89 6.27 9.36 19.09
CA LYS A 89 7.35 10.15 19.68
C LYS A 89 8.70 9.54 19.32
N ILE A 90 9.55 10.33 18.66
CA ILE A 90 10.88 9.88 18.23
C ILE A 90 11.87 10.05 19.37
N LEU A 91 12.53 8.94 19.72
CA LEU A 91 13.68 8.88 20.62
C LEU A 91 14.96 8.84 19.79
N GLN A 92 15.82 9.84 19.96
CA GLN A 92 17.13 9.83 19.30
C GLN A 92 18.15 9.02 20.09
N THR A 93 18.58 7.90 19.51
CA THR A 93 19.61 6.99 20.05
C THR A 93 20.96 7.30 19.43
N GLY A 94 21.52 8.48 19.73
CA GLY A 94 22.80 8.94 19.16
C GLY A 94 23.68 9.64 20.19
N THR A 95 24.92 9.18 20.34
CA THR A 95 25.92 9.65 21.32
C THR A 95 26.44 11.08 21.10
N THR A 96 26.02 11.78 20.04
CA THR A 96 26.47 13.14 19.72
C THR A 96 25.59 14.26 20.27
N LEU A 97 24.59 13.95 21.09
CA LEU A 97 23.72 14.98 21.66
C LEU A 97 24.39 15.64 22.85
N ARG A 98 25.16 16.71 22.56
CA ARG A 98 25.54 17.70 23.56
C ARG A 98 24.26 18.14 24.30
N ARG A 99 24.24 17.94 25.63
CA ARG A 99 23.13 18.28 26.54
C ARG A 99 22.64 19.74 26.43
N ASP A 100 23.42 20.62 25.77
CA ASP A 100 23.15 22.06 25.66
C ASP A 100 22.35 22.49 24.43
N ARG A 101 21.96 21.58 23.53
CA ARG A 101 21.07 21.95 22.40
C ARG A 101 19.63 21.62 22.79
N GLY A 102 18.78 22.65 22.77
CA GLY A 102 17.35 22.56 23.03
C GLY A 102 16.61 21.54 22.14
N PRO A 103 15.27 21.46 22.25
CA PRO A 103 14.47 20.42 21.59
C PRO A 103 14.80 20.30 20.10
N ILE A 104 15.15 19.09 19.66
CA ILE A 104 15.50 18.82 18.26
C ILE A 104 14.23 18.56 17.47
N GLY A 105 13.95 19.43 16.51
CA GLY A 105 12.82 19.27 15.61
C GLY A 105 13.03 18.13 14.61
N VAL A 106 11.96 17.43 14.27
CA VAL A 106 11.92 16.52 13.11
C VAL A 106 12.08 17.36 11.84
N LEU A 107 13.17 17.14 11.10
CA LEU A 107 13.39 17.83 9.81
C LEU A 107 12.23 17.54 8.85
N SER A 108 11.75 18.59 8.18
CA SER A 108 10.65 18.50 7.22
C SER A 108 9.39 17.81 7.79
N TRP A 109 9.08 18.04 9.07
CA TRP A 109 7.94 17.44 9.77
C TRP A 109 6.64 17.45 8.95
N GLN A 110 6.30 18.56 8.29
CA GLN A 110 5.08 18.70 7.49
C GLN A 110 5.00 17.69 6.32
N ASN A 111 6.13 17.18 5.86
CA ASN A 111 6.21 16.20 4.78
C ASN A 111 6.31 14.76 5.28
N ILE A 112 6.86 14.56 6.49
CA ILE A 112 7.06 13.24 7.09
C ILE A 112 5.85 12.81 7.91
N ALA A 113 5.24 13.72 8.67
CA ALA A 113 4.11 13.41 9.52
C ALA A 113 2.95 12.71 8.78
N PRO A 114 2.57 13.13 7.55
CA PRO A 114 1.52 12.46 6.79
C PRO A 114 1.85 11.02 6.34
N ILE A 115 3.06 10.50 6.52
CA ILE A 115 3.38 9.09 6.23
C ILE A 115 2.70 8.15 7.24
N PHE A 116 2.40 8.65 8.44
CA PHE A 116 1.88 7.87 9.56
C PHE A 116 0.37 8.09 9.72
N GLY A 117 -0.33 7.06 10.21
CA GLY A 117 -1.73 7.17 10.60
C GLY A 117 -1.89 7.92 11.93
N HIS A 118 -0.96 7.73 12.85
CA HIS A 118 -0.91 8.45 14.12
C HIS A 118 -0.21 9.82 13.99
N PRO A 119 -0.61 10.82 14.81
CA PRO A 119 0.10 12.08 14.90
C PRO A 119 1.59 11.90 15.24
N LEU A 120 2.48 12.46 14.43
CA LEU A 120 3.91 12.49 14.71
C LEU A 120 4.27 13.72 15.54
N ASN A 121 4.90 13.54 16.71
CA ASN A 121 5.39 14.66 17.50
C ASN A 121 6.52 15.39 16.75
N PRO A 122 6.45 16.73 16.56
CA PRO A 122 7.48 17.48 15.85
C PRO A 122 8.80 17.59 16.61
N ILE A 123 8.82 17.28 17.90
CA ILE A 123 10.00 17.36 18.76
C ILE A 123 10.48 15.95 19.09
N CYS A 124 11.73 15.66 18.77
CA CYS A 124 12.40 14.45 19.23
C CYS A 124 12.70 14.57 20.73
N ALA A 125 12.42 13.49 21.47
CA ALA A 125 12.97 13.33 22.80
C ALA A 125 14.40 12.80 22.67
N THR A 126 15.29 13.35 23.48
CA THR A 126 16.55 12.70 23.81
C THR A 126 16.22 11.63 24.85
N GLU A 127 16.85 10.45 24.76
CA GLU A 127 16.83 9.56 25.92
C GLU A 127 17.47 10.33 27.08
N GLY A 128 16.63 10.81 27.99
CA GLY A 128 17.07 11.05 29.36
C GLY A 128 17.68 9.75 29.86
N THR A 129 18.71 9.83 30.67
CA THR A 129 19.47 8.69 31.23
C THR A 129 18.64 7.67 32.05
N ASP A 130 17.31 7.72 31.96
CA ASP A 130 16.32 6.85 32.60
C ASP A 130 15.59 5.92 31.62
N SER A 131 16.00 5.81 30.35
CA SER A 131 15.65 4.62 29.58
C SER A 131 16.41 3.45 30.20
N SER A 132 15.71 2.55 30.88
CA SER A 132 16.22 1.25 31.30
C SER A 132 17.18 0.72 30.23
N LEU A 133 18.48 0.62 30.55
CA LEU A 133 19.49 0.03 29.68
C LEU A 133 19.12 -1.45 29.57
N GLU A 134 18.29 -1.77 28.57
CA GLU A 134 17.68 -3.08 28.47
C GLU A 134 18.74 -4.11 28.10
N TYR A 135 18.91 -5.09 28.97
CA TYR A 135 19.70 -6.28 28.70
C TYR A 135 18.92 -7.21 27.77
N ARG A 136 18.99 -6.93 26.47
CA ARG A 136 18.21 -7.61 25.42
C ARG A 136 18.87 -8.86 24.86
N ASN A 137 20.19 -8.98 25.03
CA ASN A 137 20.98 -10.04 24.43
C ASN A 137 21.50 -11.00 25.50
N THR A 138 21.67 -12.26 25.13
CA THR A 138 22.52 -13.20 25.87
C THR A 138 23.72 -13.57 25.01
N LEU A 139 24.92 -13.51 25.60
CA LEU A 139 26.16 -13.88 24.94
C LEU A 139 26.77 -15.13 25.56
N ARG A 140 27.45 -15.92 24.72
CA ARG A 140 28.40 -16.93 25.16
C ARG A 140 29.78 -16.28 25.32
N LEU A 141 30.35 -16.39 26.52
CA LEU A 141 31.70 -15.90 26.84
C LEU A 141 32.62 -17.08 27.13
N SER A 142 33.85 -17.00 26.65
CA SER A 142 34.91 -17.97 26.93
C SER A 142 36.00 -17.33 27.79
N SER A 143 36.60 -18.12 28.68
CA SER A 143 37.76 -17.70 29.47
C SER A 143 38.96 -17.41 28.57
N LYS A 144 39.93 -16.65 29.08
CA LYS A 144 41.17 -16.32 28.38
C LYS A 144 41.92 -17.53 27.82
N ASP A 145 41.85 -18.67 28.52
CA ASP A 145 42.49 -19.94 28.16
C ASP A 145 41.55 -20.93 27.46
N GLY A 146 40.29 -20.54 27.24
CA GLY A 146 39.26 -21.34 26.55
C GLY A 146 38.80 -22.57 27.31
N ARG A 147 39.12 -22.69 28.60
CA ARG A 147 38.77 -23.85 29.44
C ARG A 147 37.39 -23.74 30.06
N GLU A 148 36.98 -22.52 30.42
CA GLU A 148 35.70 -22.24 31.05
C GLU A 148 34.81 -21.43 30.12
N GLU A 149 33.51 -21.65 30.20
CA GLU A 149 32.53 -20.95 29.39
C GLU A 149 31.29 -20.56 30.20
N LEU A 150 30.80 -19.36 29.94
CA LEU A 150 29.47 -18.93 30.34
C LEU A 150 28.60 -18.96 29.09
N LEU A 151 27.58 -19.81 29.08
CA LEU A 151 26.76 -20.07 27.90
C LEU A 151 25.70 -19.00 27.69
N ARG A 152 25.18 -18.42 28.78
CA ARG A 152 24.11 -17.42 28.75
C ARG A 152 24.40 -16.26 29.68
N VAL A 153 25.23 -15.31 29.23
CA VAL A 153 25.49 -14.07 29.97
C VAL A 153 24.56 -12.98 29.46
N ARG A 154 23.71 -12.45 30.35
CA ARG A 154 22.84 -11.33 30.03
C ARG A 154 23.67 -10.08 29.74
N TRP A 155 23.56 -9.53 28.54
CA TRP A 155 24.47 -8.51 28.05
C TRP A 155 23.74 -7.19 27.72
N PRO A 156 24.37 -6.01 27.91
CA PRO A 156 23.82 -4.76 27.41
C PRO A 156 23.63 -4.78 25.89
N ASP A 157 22.93 -3.76 25.39
CA ASP A 157 22.92 -3.47 23.96
C ASP A 157 24.35 -3.46 23.39
N LEU A 158 24.51 -4.07 22.20
CA LEU A 158 25.82 -4.35 21.62
C LEU A 158 26.68 -3.10 21.46
N GLY A 159 26.05 -1.93 21.26
CA GLY A 159 26.73 -0.64 21.17
C GLY A 159 27.51 -0.24 22.43
N TYR A 160 27.14 -0.77 23.61
CA TYR A 160 27.79 -0.47 24.89
C TYR A 160 28.81 -1.53 25.33
N SER A 161 29.03 -2.60 24.55
CA SER A 161 29.89 -3.72 24.96
C SER A 161 31.33 -3.29 25.28
N ASN A 162 31.85 -2.26 24.61
CA ASN A 162 33.18 -1.69 24.92
C ASN A 162 33.29 -1.10 26.33
N SER A 163 32.15 -0.71 26.91
CA SER A 163 32.05 -0.16 28.26
C SER A 163 31.79 -1.22 29.33
N CYS A 164 31.69 -2.51 28.95
CA CYS A 164 31.68 -3.60 29.92
C CYS A 164 33.04 -3.74 30.60
N ARG A 165 33.02 -3.98 31.91
CA ARG A 165 34.18 -3.97 32.81
C ARG A 165 34.29 -5.22 33.67
N GLY A 166 33.25 -6.03 33.72
CA GLY A 166 33.23 -7.30 34.41
C GLY A 166 31.97 -8.10 34.09
N VAL A 167 31.89 -9.29 34.63
CA VAL A 167 30.71 -10.15 34.58
C VAL A 167 30.26 -10.44 36.00
N GLY A 168 29.01 -10.12 36.31
CA GLY A 168 28.36 -10.46 37.57
C GLY A 168 27.84 -11.89 37.54
N VAL A 169 28.16 -12.69 38.55
CA VAL A 169 27.68 -14.07 38.72
C VAL A 169 27.21 -14.29 40.16
N THR A 170 26.36 -15.29 40.40
CA THR A 170 25.94 -15.64 41.77
C THR A 170 27.09 -16.28 42.54
N GLU A 171 26.94 -16.39 43.87
CA GLU A 171 27.97 -16.98 44.73
C GLU A 171 28.27 -18.44 44.36
N GLU A 172 27.24 -19.23 44.03
CA GLU A 172 27.39 -20.62 43.64
C GLU A 172 28.24 -20.74 42.36
N LYS A 173 27.95 -19.89 41.37
CA LYS A 173 28.65 -19.91 40.08
C LYS A 173 30.08 -19.36 40.20
N LEU A 174 30.30 -18.39 41.08
CA LEU A 174 31.65 -17.88 41.38
C LEU A 174 32.52 -18.97 42.04
N ASN A 175 31.95 -19.77 42.94
CA ASN A 175 32.65 -20.87 43.60
C ASN A 175 32.94 -22.04 42.65
N GLU A 176 32.06 -22.29 41.67
CA GLU A 176 32.27 -23.28 40.61
C GLU A 176 33.45 -22.90 39.71
N LEU A 177 33.51 -21.64 39.27
CA LEU A 177 34.52 -21.16 38.30
C LEU A 177 35.85 -20.76 38.95
N GLY A 178 35.83 -20.28 40.20
CA GLY A 178 36.99 -19.72 40.87
C GLY A 178 37.16 -18.22 40.64
N LYS A 179 37.66 -17.51 41.67
CA LYS A 179 37.71 -16.04 41.71
C LYS A 179 38.71 -15.40 40.74
N ASP A 180 39.70 -16.16 40.27
CA ASP A 180 40.79 -15.65 39.42
C ASP A 180 40.53 -15.88 37.92
N VAL A 181 39.37 -16.43 37.54
CA VAL A 181 39.02 -16.65 36.13
C VAL A 181 38.59 -15.33 35.48
N GLU A 182 39.21 -15.01 34.35
CA GLU A 182 38.90 -13.84 33.53
C GLU A 182 38.32 -14.27 32.18
N PHE A 183 37.20 -13.65 31.80
CA PHE A 183 36.50 -13.87 30.53
C PHE A 183 36.91 -12.82 29.50
N VAL A 184 36.86 -13.15 28.21
CA VAL A 184 37.22 -12.21 27.15
C VAL A 184 35.98 -11.45 26.69
N ASN A 185 36.05 -10.12 26.64
CA ASN A 185 35.04 -9.29 26.01
C ASN A 185 35.11 -9.47 24.48
N PRO A 186 34.06 -9.99 23.81
CA PRO A 186 34.13 -10.29 22.38
C PRO A 186 34.23 -9.05 21.48
N ALA A 187 33.88 -7.86 22.01
CA ALA A 187 33.92 -6.61 21.26
C ALA A 187 35.36 -6.10 21.06
N ASN A 188 36.16 -6.11 22.13
CA ASN A 188 37.47 -5.45 22.18
C ASN A 188 38.62 -6.34 22.67
N GLY A 189 38.34 -7.59 23.04
CA GLY A 189 39.34 -8.53 23.55
C GLY A 189 39.81 -8.26 24.98
N ASN A 190 39.23 -7.28 25.69
CA ASN A 190 39.62 -6.97 27.06
C ASN A 190 39.23 -8.09 28.02
N LEU A 191 40.04 -8.29 29.05
CA LEU A 191 39.77 -9.25 30.10
C LEU A 191 38.73 -8.68 31.08
N LEU A 192 37.73 -9.50 31.40
CA LEU A 192 36.60 -9.20 32.26
C LEU A 192 36.68 -10.08 33.49
N ARG A 193 36.78 -9.44 34.67
CA ARG A 193 36.77 -10.13 35.96
C ARG A 193 35.37 -10.54 36.35
N LEU A 194 35.28 -11.61 37.16
CA LEU A 194 34.05 -12.03 37.80
C LEU A 194 33.80 -11.21 39.07
N TYR A 195 32.55 -10.79 39.25
CA TYR A 195 32.08 -10.09 40.45
C TYR A 195 30.88 -10.83 41.03
N GLN A 196 30.84 -11.00 42.34
CA GLN A 196 29.69 -11.58 43.03
C GLN A 196 28.53 -10.59 43.02
N VAL A 197 27.37 -11.00 42.48
CA VAL A 197 26.12 -10.23 42.51
C VAL A 197 25.04 -11.02 43.25
N ASN A 198 24.06 -10.31 43.81
CA ASN A 198 23.02 -10.92 44.64
C ASN A 198 22.05 -11.77 43.82
N GLU A 199 21.80 -11.40 42.57
CA GLU A 199 20.83 -12.07 41.69
C GLU A 199 21.26 -11.92 40.23
N VAL A 200 21.08 -12.99 39.47
CA VAL A 200 21.21 -13.03 38.02
C VAL A 200 19.85 -13.48 37.46
N PRO A 201 19.38 -12.95 36.31
CA PRO A 201 18.10 -13.36 35.73
C PRO A 201 17.99 -14.88 35.55
N GLU A 202 16.79 -15.41 35.80
CA GLU A 202 16.51 -16.85 35.75
C GLU A 202 16.98 -17.46 34.41
N GLY A 203 17.74 -18.57 34.50
CA GLY A 203 18.30 -19.24 33.33
C GLY A 203 19.52 -18.56 32.69
N CYS A 204 20.11 -17.53 33.29
CA CYS A 204 21.38 -16.95 32.85
C CYS A 204 22.53 -17.34 33.80
N ASP A 205 23.73 -17.53 33.24
CA ASP A 205 24.93 -17.87 34.01
C ASP A 205 25.60 -16.63 34.61
N GLY A 206 25.30 -15.43 34.08
CA GLY A 206 25.82 -14.16 34.56
C GLY A 206 25.20 -12.94 33.89
N ILE A 207 25.69 -11.75 34.24
CA ILE A 207 25.27 -10.46 33.71
C ILE A 207 26.47 -9.54 33.42
N GLY A 208 26.52 -8.88 32.26
CA GLY A 208 27.58 -7.92 31.93
C GLY A 208 27.49 -6.65 32.79
N LEU A 209 28.60 -6.22 33.40
CA LEU A 209 28.67 -5.02 34.24
C LEU A 209 29.30 -3.85 33.46
N PHE A 210 28.62 -2.70 33.41
CA PHE A 210 29.04 -1.48 32.71
C PHE A 210 28.66 -0.23 33.54
N PRO A 211 29.33 -0.01 34.70
CA PRO A 211 28.92 0.93 35.75
C PRO A 211 29.02 2.42 35.37
N ALA A 212 29.68 2.73 34.25
CA ALA A 212 29.66 4.07 33.65
C ALA A 212 28.23 4.51 33.22
N TYR A 213 27.34 3.55 32.99
CA TYR A 213 25.95 3.78 32.54
C TYR A 213 24.92 3.28 33.55
N VAL A 214 25.20 2.22 34.32
CA VAL A 214 24.31 1.70 35.38
C VAL A 214 24.87 2.03 36.77
N PRO A 215 24.38 3.08 37.47
CA PRO A 215 24.99 3.53 38.73
C PRO A 215 24.96 2.48 39.85
N SER A 216 23.94 1.63 39.91
CA SER A 216 23.81 0.57 40.92
C SER A 216 24.92 -0.47 40.85
N GLN A 217 25.59 -0.63 39.70
CA GLN A 217 26.70 -1.58 39.54
C GLN A 217 28.02 -1.10 40.12
N ARG A 218 28.12 0.19 40.46
CA ARG A 218 29.36 0.77 41.00
C ARG A 218 29.76 0.14 42.33
N GLN A 219 28.78 -0.37 43.08
CA GLN A 219 29.02 -1.03 44.37
C GLN A 219 29.90 -2.27 44.28
N TYR A 220 30.03 -2.88 43.08
CA TYR A 220 30.85 -4.07 42.86
C TYR A 220 32.32 -3.76 42.58
N PHE A 221 32.68 -2.50 42.33
CA PHE A 221 34.04 -2.08 41.99
C PHE A 221 34.63 -1.23 43.11
N THR A 222 35.92 -1.41 43.44
CA THR A 222 36.59 -0.66 44.52
C THR A 222 37.91 -0.04 44.06
N GLY A 223 38.36 1.01 44.74
CA GLY A 223 39.65 1.65 44.50
C GLY A 223 39.87 2.10 43.04
N LEU A 224 41.02 1.74 42.47
CA LEU A 224 41.40 2.08 41.09
C LEU A 224 40.49 1.43 40.03
N GLU A 225 39.89 0.29 40.34
CA GLU A 225 38.96 -0.39 39.42
C GLU A 225 37.68 0.42 39.23
N LEU A 226 37.16 1.02 40.30
CA LEU A 226 35.99 1.90 40.21
C LEU A 226 36.29 3.11 39.31
N CYS A 227 37.45 3.74 39.49
CA CYS A 227 37.88 4.85 38.64
C CYS A 227 37.93 4.43 37.16
N ALA A 228 38.52 3.27 36.85
CA ALA A 228 38.59 2.75 35.48
C ALA A 228 37.22 2.33 34.92
N ALA A 229 36.32 1.86 35.77
CA ALA A 229 34.99 1.41 35.39
C ALA A 229 34.00 2.57 35.14
N LEU A 230 34.31 3.77 35.66
CA LEU A 230 33.56 5.00 35.39
C LEU A 230 33.96 5.70 34.08
N ILE A 231 35.10 5.33 33.48
CA ILE A 231 35.55 5.90 32.20
C ILE A 231 34.68 5.37 31.07
N ARG A 232 33.94 6.29 30.43
CA ARG A 232 33.11 5.99 29.25
C ARG A 232 33.98 5.68 28.05
N GLN A 233 33.81 4.49 27.49
CA GLN A 233 34.47 4.10 26.24
C GLN A 233 33.64 4.55 25.04
N SER A 234 34.29 4.68 23.89
CA SER A 234 33.58 4.87 22.63
C SER A 234 32.64 3.68 22.37
N PRO A 235 31.42 3.93 21.83
CA PRO A 235 30.52 2.86 21.43
C PRO A 235 31.18 1.89 20.45
N CYS A 236 30.71 0.65 20.43
CA CYS A 236 31.21 -0.36 19.50
C CYS A 236 30.97 0.08 18.06
N THR A 237 31.99 -0.07 17.22
CA THR A 237 31.92 0.09 15.77
C THR A 237 31.06 -1.02 15.15
N LYS A 238 30.64 -0.84 13.89
CA LYS A 238 29.86 -1.87 13.17
C LYS A 238 30.58 -3.22 13.09
N GLU A 239 31.90 -3.20 12.89
CA GLU A 239 32.72 -4.41 12.82
C GLU A 239 32.77 -5.14 14.18
N GLU A 240 32.85 -4.39 15.29
CA GLU A 240 32.80 -4.95 16.64
C GLU A 240 31.40 -5.50 16.98
N GLN A 241 30.35 -4.83 16.52
CA GLN A 241 28.97 -5.31 16.68
C GLN A 241 28.73 -6.62 15.91
N SER A 242 29.20 -6.73 14.67
CA SER A 242 29.09 -7.98 13.90
C SER A 242 29.88 -9.14 14.52
N LYS A 243 31.01 -8.86 15.20
CA LYS A 243 31.72 -9.89 15.98
C LYS A 243 30.86 -10.36 17.16
N LEU A 244 30.24 -9.44 17.89
CA LEU A 244 29.36 -9.76 19.02
C LEU A 244 28.13 -10.57 18.59
N GLU A 245 27.56 -10.31 17.41
CA GLU A 245 26.42 -11.06 16.86
C GLU A 245 26.73 -12.56 16.72
N ALA A 246 27.96 -12.93 16.37
CA ALA A 246 28.39 -14.32 16.27
C ALA A 246 28.45 -15.05 17.62
N HIS A 247 28.43 -14.30 18.74
CA HIS A 247 28.48 -14.83 20.10
C HIS A 247 27.11 -14.82 20.80
N ILE A 248 26.03 -14.45 20.13
CA ILE A 248 24.68 -14.43 20.70
C ILE A 248 24.16 -15.86 20.89
N SER A 249 23.88 -16.25 22.14
CA SER A 249 23.37 -17.58 22.51
C SER A 249 21.85 -17.71 22.37
N SER A 250 21.13 -16.60 22.48
CA SER A 250 19.73 -16.47 22.10
C SER A 250 19.35 -14.98 21.98
N SER A 251 18.71 -14.61 20.88
CA SER A 251 18.04 -13.32 20.71
C SER A 251 16.53 -13.53 20.81
N VAL A 252 15.81 -12.66 21.52
CA VAL A 252 14.38 -12.47 21.26
C VAL A 252 14.27 -11.92 19.83
N THR A 253 13.93 -12.82 18.90
CA THR A 253 13.52 -12.56 17.50
C THR A 253 14.46 -11.68 16.66
N ALA A 254 15.54 -12.26 16.13
CA ALA A 254 15.99 -11.91 14.79
C ALA A 254 15.11 -12.67 13.80
N VAL A 255 14.09 -12.02 13.28
CA VAL A 255 13.37 -12.51 12.09
C VAL A 255 14.42 -12.62 11.00
N ALA A 256 14.62 -13.84 10.48
CA ALA A 256 15.51 -14.08 9.35
C ALA A 256 15.18 -13.08 8.24
N GLU A 257 16.14 -12.20 7.91
CA GLU A 257 16.04 -11.29 6.79
C GLU A 257 15.87 -12.12 5.51
N GLN A 258 14.64 -12.20 5.00
CA GLN A 258 14.47 -12.56 3.60
C GLN A 258 15.19 -11.48 2.78
N PRO A 259 16.01 -11.85 1.77
CA PRO A 259 16.66 -10.89 0.92
C PRO A 259 15.58 -10.12 0.16
N LEU A 260 15.34 -8.88 0.59
CA LEU A 260 14.56 -7.92 -0.17
C LEU A 260 15.37 -7.58 -1.41
N ASP A 261 14.80 -7.83 -2.59
CA ASP A 261 15.37 -7.43 -3.88
C ASP A 261 15.93 -6.00 -3.86
N GLU A 262 17.05 -5.76 -4.56
CA GLU A 262 17.79 -4.49 -4.61
C GLU A 262 16.87 -3.25 -4.71
N THR A 263 16.73 -2.52 -3.60
CA THR A 263 16.00 -1.24 -3.57
C THR A 263 16.90 -0.11 -4.06
N CYS A 264 16.44 0.67 -5.05
CA CYS A 264 17.19 1.82 -5.57
C CYS A 264 17.35 2.95 -4.54
N PHE A 265 16.41 3.08 -3.62
CA PHE A 265 16.48 4.02 -2.51
C PHE A 265 16.80 3.27 -1.21
N VAL A 266 17.78 3.75 -0.45
CA VAL A 266 18.22 3.14 0.81
C VAL A 266 17.67 3.91 2.03
N THR A 267 17.35 5.20 1.85
CA THR A 267 16.90 6.11 2.94
C THR A 267 15.68 6.93 2.55
N LEU A 268 14.94 7.46 3.54
CA LEU A 268 13.80 8.36 3.29
C LEU A 268 14.20 9.60 2.50
N LYS A 269 15.35 10.20 2.82
CA LYS A 269 15.89 11.36 2.10
C LYS A 269 15.98 11.09 0.60
N GLN A 270 16.58 9.97 0.20
CA GLN A 270 16.73 9.62 -1.22
C GLN A 270 15.37 9.47 -1.92
N LEU A 271 14.39 8.85 -1.26
CA LEU A 271 13.02 8.73 -1.77
C LEU A 271 12.32 10.10 -1.89
N MET A 272 12.46 10.96 -0.88
CA MET A 272 11.88 12.31 -0.91
C MET A 272 12.54 13.22 -1.97
N ASP A 273 13.85 13.08 -2.17
CA ASP A 273 14.57 13.78 -3.24
C ASP A 273 14.13 13.30 -4.63
N ALA A 274 13.86 11.99 -4.78
CA ALA A 274 13.32 11.40 -6.01
C ALA A 274 11.93 11.95 -6.34
N ILE A 275 11.06 12.03 -5.33
CA ILE A 275 9.69 12.54 -5.41
C ILE A 275 9.63 13.98 -5.92
N ASN A 276 10.65 14.79 -5.62
CA ASN A 276 10.69 16.17 -6.10
C ASN A 276 10.67 16.28 -7.63
N LYS A 277 11.06 15.23 -8.35
CA LYS A 277 10.99 15.15 -9.81
C LYS A 277 9.56 14.89 -10.31
N CYS A 278 8.69 14.28 -9.49
CA CYS A 278 7.35 13.82 -9.87
C CYS A 278 6.21 14.76 -9.41
N LYS A 279 6.52 15.99 -8.99
CA LYS A 279 5.55 16.96 -8.42
C LYS A 279 4.33 17.21 -9.30
N THR A 280 4.50 17.10 -10.61
CA THR A 280 3.45 17.29 -11.63
C THR A 280 2.31 16.27 -11.55
N LEU A 281 2.50 15.14 -10.85
CA LEU A 281 1.48 14.09 -10.71
C LEU A 281 0.34 14.50 -9.76
N TRP A 282 0.66 15.14 -8.64
CA TRP A 282 -0.29 15.48 -7.57
C TRP A 282 -0.51 16.98 -7.39
N SER A 283 0.31 17.83 -8.00
CA SER A 283 0.15 19.29 -7.93
C SER A 283 0.07 19.92 -9.32
N SER A 284 -0.62 21.06 -9.39
CA SER A 284 -0.59 21.96 -10.52
C SER A 284 0.56 22.96 -10.38
N GLY A 285 0.98 23.57 -11.49
CA GLY A 285 2.06 24.57 -11.47
C GLY A 285 1.78 25.76 -10.52
N ARG A 286 0.49 26.06 -10.27
CA ARG A 286 0.00 27.18 -9.46
C ARG A 286 -0.08 26.87 -7.96
N ASP A 287 0.06 25.61 -7.56
CA ASP A 287 -0.07 25.23 -6.16
C ASP A 287 1.16 25.65 -5.35
N LYS A 288 0.93 26.26 -4.18
CA LYS A 288 2.01 26.64 -3.25
C LYS A 288 2.68 25.42 -2.64
N ASP A 289 1.90 24.40 -2.30
CA ASP A 289 2.40 23.12 -1.80
C ASP A 289 2.45 22.08 -2.94
N LYS A 290 3.65 21.60 -3.24
CA LYS A 290 3.94 20.60 -4.28
C LYS A 290 4.47 19.27 -3.70
N THR A 291 4.36 19.07 -2.39
CA THR A 291 4.84 17.86 -1.71
C THR A 291 4.05 16.62 -2.14
N CYS A 292 4.59 15.42 -1.99
CA CYS A 292 3.83 14.20 -2.27
C CYS A 292 2.80 13.95 -1.18
N PRO A 293 1.59 13.46 -1.51
CA PRO A 293 0.68 12.86 -0.53
C PRO A 293 1.36 11.78 0.31
N GLY A 294 1.17 11.81 1.63
CA GLY A 294 1.83 10.90 2.57
C GLY A 294 1.48 9.43 2.36
N ASP A 295 0.25 9.13 1.92
CA ASP A 295 -0.19 7.77 1.60
C ASP A 295 0.64 7.13 0.47
N ILE A 296 1.00 7.90 -0.56
CA ILE A 296 1.84 7.38 -1.66
C ILE A 296 3.23 7.01 -1.14
N LEU A 297 3.80 7.87 -0.28
CA LEU A 297 5.07 7.63 0.40
C LEU A 297 5.01 6.39 1.29
N ARG A 298 3.97 6.31 2.14
CA ARG A 298 3.71 5.18 3.02
C ARG A 298 3.66 3.88 2.23
N CYS A 299 2.78 3.81 1.23
CA CYS A 299 2.63 2.62 0.38
C CYS A 299 3.91 2.27 -0.39
N SER A 300 4.69 3.26 -0.83
CA SER A 300 5.97 3.00 -1.49
C SER A 300 6.97 2.35 -0.53
N LEU A 301 7.00 2.79 0.75
CA LEU A 301 7.90 2.23 1.77
C LEU A 301 7.56 0.77 2.09
N ILE A 302 6.28 0.38 2.09
CA ILE A 302 5.81 -0.99 2.38
C ILE A 302 5.65 -1.87 1.12
N SER A 303 6.17 -1.42 -0.02
CA SER A 303 6.24 -2.25 -1.22
C SER A 303 7.49 -3.12 -1.20
N GLN A 304 7.49 -4.24 -1.90
CA GLN A 304 8.63 -5.16 -1.95
C GLN A 304 9.91 -4.45 -2.42
N LYS A 305 9.80 -3.65 -3.49
CA LYS A 305 10.86 -2.79 -4.02
C LYS A 305 10.50 -1.33 -3.79
N VAL A 306 11.51 -0.49 -3.55
CA VAL A 306 11.34 0.96 -3.40
C VAL A 306 12.19 1.68 -4.44
N ASP A 307 11.54 1.98 -5.56
CA ASP A 307 12.13 2.65 -6.72
C ASP A 307 11.14 3.64 -7.36
N PHE A 308 11.54 4.24 -8.48
CA PHE A 308 10.69 5.19 -9.21
C PHE A 308 9.45 4.56 -9.84
N CYS A 309 9.53 3.32 -10.31
CA CYS A 309 8.41 2.62 -10.91
C CYS A 309 7.34 2.37 -9.85
N GLN A 310 7.74 1.91 -8.67
CA GLN A 310 6.85 1.71 -7.53
C GLN A 310 6.17 3.01 -7.12
N LEU A 311 6.90 4.12 -7.02
CA LEU A 311 6.32 5.41 -6.66
C LEU A 311 5.19 5.83 -7.62
N ILE A 312 5.38 5.59 -8.91
CA ILE A 312 4.39 5.90 -9.94
C ILE A 312 3.19 4.95 -9.83
N GLU A 313 3.44 3.66 -9.60
CA GLU A 313 2.39 2.67 -9.39
C GLU A 313 1.53 3.00 -8.16
N GLU A 314 2.14 3.39 -7.04
CA GLU A 314 1.42 3.81 -5.84
C GLU A 314 0.64 5.12 -6.06
N TYR A 315 1.14 6.03 -6.90
CA TYR A 315 0.33 7.16 -7.35
C TYR A 315 -0.91 6.70 -8.14
N CYS A 316 -0.76 5.75 -9.07
CA CYS A 316 -1.88 5.21 -9.83
C CYS A 316 -2.94 4.58 -8.91
N LYS A 317 -2.53 3.74 -7.96
CA LYS A 317 -3.39 3.12 -6.94
C LYS A 317 -4.13 4.16 -6.11
N HIS A 318 -3.39 5.14 -5.57
CA HIS A 318 -3.97 6.24 -4.81
C HIS A 318 -4.97 7.07 -5.63
N TYR A 319 -4.70 7.31 -6.92
CA TYR A 319 -5.61 8.03 -7.80
C TYR A 319 -6.91 7.24 -8.05
N ILE A 320 -6.81 5.93 -8.25
CA ILE A 320 -7.95 5.03 -8.43
C ILE A 320 -8.83 5.05 -7.17
N LEU A 321 -8.21 4.88 -5.99
CA LEU A 321 -8.94 4.93 -4.73
C LEU A 321 -9.62 6.28 -4.53
N PHE A 322 -8.92 7.40 -4.81
CA PHE A 322 -9.56 8.72 -4.79
C PHE A 322 -10.74 8.83 -5.77
N SER A 323 -10.63 8.24 -6.96
CA SER A 323 -11.69 8.28 -7.97
C SER A 323 -12.96 7.58 -7.47
N LEU A 324 -12.81 6.47 -6.72
CA LEU A 324 -13.90 5.80 -6.02
C LEU A 324 -14.55 6.71 -4.96
N VAL A 325 -13.76 7.38 -4.11
CA VAL A 325 -14.27 8.35 -3.11
C VAL A 325 -15.04 9.48 -3.78
N SER A 326 -14.44 10.04 -4.83
CA SER A 326 -15.03 11.12 -5.59
C SER A 326 -16.33 10.69 -6.25
N GLN A 327 -16.43 9.45 -6.72
CA GLN A 327 -17.64 8.90 -7.30
C GLN A 327 -18.73 8.73 -6.24
N ALA A 328 -18.41 8.15 -5.08
CA ALA A 328 -19.33 8.00 -3.97
C ALA A 328 -19.88 9.36 -3.48
N SER A 329 -19.01 10.35 -3.32
CA SER A 329 -19.41 11.72 -2.93
C SER A 329 -20.35 12.34 -3.96
N ARG A 330 -20.05 12.21 -5.26
CA ARG A 330 -20.93 12.72 -6.34
C ARG A 330 -22.30 12.04 -6.32
N MET A 331 -22.35 10.73 -6.12
CA MET A 331 -23.61 9.99 -6.04
C MET A 331 -24.42 10.42 -4.82
N SER A 332 -23.76 10.57 -3.67
CA SER A 332 -24.39 11.06 -2.45
C SER A 332 -24.98 12.46 -2.60
N HIS A 333 -24.36 13.35 -3.38
CA HIS A 333 -24.89 14.68 -3.65
C HIS A 333 -26.04 14.69 -4.67
N ALA A 334 -26.11 13.68 -5.53
CA ALA A 334 -27.14 13.59 -6.57
C ALA A 334 -28.43 12.91 -6.07
N LEU A 335 -28.32 12.09 -5.02
CA LEU A 335 -29.43 11.39 -4.38
C LEU A 335 -30.13 12.28 -3.35
N ASP A 336 -31.43 12.05 -3.16
CA ASP A 336 -32.18 12.62 -2.04
C ASP A 336 -31.71 11.97 -0.72
N GLN A 337 -31.57 12.76 0.33
CA GLN A 337 -31.08 12.28 1.63
C GLN A 337 -32.07 11.32 2.30
N SER A 338 -33.37 11.49 2.07
CA SER A 338 -34.42 10.58 2.55
C SER A 338 -34.16 9.13 2.10
N ALA A 339 -33.89 8.93 0.82
CA ALA A 339 -33.62 7.62 0.22
C ALA A 339 -32.33 6.93 0.75
N LEU A 340 -31.43 7.67 1.41
CA LEU A 340 -30.19 7.12 1.98
C LEU A 340 -30.41 6.50 3.36
N HIS A 341 -31.40 6.98 4.10
CA HIS A 341 -31.67 6.58 5.49
C HIS A 341 -32.81 5.57 5.63
N GLU A 342 -33.58 5.34 4.58
CA GLU A 342 -34.64 4.34 4.58
C GLU A 342 -34.08 2.91 4.63
N SER A 343 -34.66 2.10 5.53
CA SER A 343 -34.40 0.66 5.69
C SER A 343 -35.17 -0.13 4.64
N HIS A 344 -34.88 0.10 3.36
CA HIS A 344 -35.41 -0.74 2.28
C HIS A 344 -34.68 -2.07 2.24
N GLU A 345 -35.39 -3.14 1.88
CA GLU A 345 -34.76 -4.35 1.36
C GLU A 345 -34.08 -3.97 0.05
N LEU A 346 -32.74 -4.05 0.02
CA LEU A 346 -31.94 -3.66 -1.14
C LEU A 346 -31.67 -4.88 -2.00
N GLU A 347 -32.08 -4.80 -3.25
CA GLU A 347 -31.67 -5.76 -4.27
C GLU A 347 -30.27 -5.40 -4.78
N PHE A 348 -29.32 -6.33 -4.60
CA PHE A 348 -27.95 -6.18 -5.08
C PHE A 348 -27.82 -6.82 -6.47
N SER A 349 -27.20 -6.10 -7.39
CA SER A 349 -26.83 -6.69 -8.67
C SER A 349 -25.74 -7.76 -8.48
N PRO A 350 -25.53 -8.68 -9.45
CA PRO A 350 -24.48 -9.68 -9.39
C PRO A 350 -23.10 -9.09 -9.07
N MET A 351 -22.79 -7.91 -9.63
CA MET A 351 -21.51 -7.21 -9.42
C MET A 351 -21.39 -6.66 -8.00
N ASP A 352 -22.45 -6.08 -7.45
CA ASP A 352 -22.42 -5.52 -6.10
C ASP A 352 -22.23 -6.64 -5.06
N ALA A 353 -22.99 -7.74 -5.23
CA ALA A 353 -22.89 -8.92 -4.37
C ALA A 353 -21.47 -9.50 -4.38
N PHE A 354 -20.85 -9.64 -5.57
CA PHE A 354 -19.49 -10.14 -5.69
C PHE A 354 -18.45 -9.22 -5.04
N VAL A 355 -18.52 -7.90 -5.28
CA VAL A 355 -17.61 -6.93 -4.65
C VAL A 355 -17.76 -6.94 -3.13
N ARG A 356 -18.98 -7.07 -2.64
CA ARG A 356 -19.29 -7.13 -1.21
C ARG A 356 -18.75 -8.40 -0.55
N GLN A 357 -18.84 -9.54 -1.21
CA GLN A 357 -18.25 -10.80 -0.75
C GLN A 357 -16.71 -10.69 -0.70
N GLU A 358 -16.09 -10.18 -1.76
CA GLU A 358 -14.63 -9.98 -1.79
C GLU A 358 -14.15 -9.00 -0.72
N PHE A 359 -14.91 -7.93 -0.47
CA PHE A 359 -14.66 -7.01 0.63
C PHE A 359 -14.61 -7.74 1.97
N GLN A 360 -15.61 -8.57 2.27
CA GLN A 360 -15.66 -9.31 3.53
C GLN A 360 -14.52 -10.30 3.66
N ARG A 361 -14.20 -11.02 2.58
CA ARG A 361 -13.06 -11.94 2.53
C ARG A 361 -11.77 -11.23 2.91
N VAL A 362 -11.51 -10.07 2.29
CA VAL A 362 -10.31 -9.26 2.55
C VAL A 362 -10.32 -8.62 3.94
N ASN A 363 -11.48 -8.21 4.45
CA ASN A 363 -11.60 -7.57 5.75
C ASN A 363 -11.54 -8.56 6.93
N ARG A 364 -11.76 -9.85 6.66
CA ARG A 364 -11.57 -10.96 7.62
C ARG A 364 -10.10 -11.36 7.79
N THR A 365 -9.22 -11.01 6.85
CA THR A 365 -7.77 -11.25 6.99
C THR A 365 -7.24 -10.62 8.29
N ALA A 366 -6.42 -11.38 9.02
CA ALA A 366 -5.81 -10.92 10.26
C ALA A 366 -4.84 -9.75 10.03
N LEU A 367 -4.65 -8.90 11.04
CA LEU A 367 -3.69 -7.80 10.93
C LEU A 367 -2.25 -8.36 10.90
N PRO A 368 -1.37 -7.79 10.06
CA PRO A 368 0.00 -8.24 9.97
C PRO A 368 0.77 -7.92 11.25
N THR A 369 1.59 -8.86 11.71
CA THR A 369 2.44 -8.75 12.90
C THR A 369 3.93 -8.61 12.53
N THR A 370 4.29 -8.90 11.28
CA THR A 370 5.64 -8.76 10.74
C THR A 370 5.66 -7.89 9.48
N VAL A 371 6.85 -7.40 9.12
CA VAL A 371 7.03 -6.59 7.89
C VAL A 371 6.71 -7.40 6.64
N SER A 372 7.08 -8.68 6.60
CA SER A 372 6.78 -9.57 5.47
C SER A 372 5.28 -9.80 5.32
N GLU A 373 4.57 -10.08 6.42
CA GLU A 373 3.10 -10.16 6.41
C GLU A 373 2.45 -8.86 5.96
N LEU A 374 3.01 -7.71 6.35
CA LEU A 374 2.50 -6.40 5.93
C LEU A 374 2.62 -6.18 4.42
N ILE A 375 3.73 -6.61 3.81
CA ILE A 375 3.94 -6.54 2.36
C ILE A 375 2.96 -7.47 1.63
N GLU A 376 2.77 -8.69 2.11
CA GLU A 376 1.82 -9.64 1.50
C GLU A 376 0.38 -9.16 1.65
N TYR A 377 0.00 -8.66 2.84
CA TYR A 377 -1.32 -8.08 3.04
C TYR A 377 -1.56 -6.88 2.11
N LYS A 378 -0.55 -6.05 1.85
CA LYS A 378 -0.65 -4.98 0.86
C LYS A 378 -0.95 -5.53 -0.54
N LYS A 379 -0.30 -6.62 -0.96
CA LYS A 379 -0.57 -7.25 -2.27
C LYS A 379 -2.03 -7.71 -2.39
N GLU A 380 -2.61 -8.25 -1.31
CA GLU A 380 -4.03 -8.60 -1.27
C GLU A 380 -4.94 -7.38 -1.43
N ILE A 381 -4.65 -6.28 -0.71
CA ILE A 381 -5.39 -5.02 -0.82
C ILE A 381 -5.23 -4.39 -2.22
N ASP A 382 -4.04 -4.44 -2.80
CA ASP A 382 -3.78 -3.98 -4.16
C ASP A 382 -4.62 -4.78 -5.16
N LYS A 383 -4.69 -6.12 -5.04
CA LYS A 383 -5.55 -6.96 -5.88
C LYS A 383 -7.04 -6.62 -5.72
N PHE A 384 -7.48 -6.38 -4.50
CA PHE A 384 -8.85 -5.92 -4.23
C PHE A 384 -9.12 -4.55 -4.84
N LEU A 385 -8.16 -3.63 -4.80
CA LEU A 385 -8.27 -2.32 -5.45
C LEU A 385 -8.33 -2.42 -6.98
N GLU A 386 -7.71 -3.42 -7.62
CA GLU A 386 -7.93 -3.69 -9.05
C GLU A 386 -9.39 -4.05 -9.35
N LEU A 387 -9.98 -4.90 -8.50
CA LEU A 387 -11.40 -5.26 -8.59
C LEU A 387 -12.28 -4.02 -8.42
N LEU A 388 -12.01 -3.19 -7.41
CA LEU A 388 -12.77 -1.95 -7.20
C LEU A 388 -12.59 -0.94 -8.33
N SER A 389 -11.42 -0.87 -8.95
CA SER A 389 -11.23 -0.04 -10.15
C SER A 389 -12.16 -0.48 -11.27
N THR A 390 -12.35 -1.79 -11.41
CA THR A 390 -13.20 -2.38 -12.44
C THR A 390 -14.68 -2.15 -12.13
N TYR A 391 -15.06 -2.29 -10.87
CA TYR A 391 -16.39 -1.93 -10.38
C TYR A 391 -16.70 -0.44 -10.56
N TYR A 392 -15.72 0.45 -10.34
CA TYR A 392 -15.86 1.87 -10.67
C TYR A 392 -16.19 2.08 -12.16
N PHE A 393 -15.57 1.31 -13.06
CA PHE A 393 -15.86 1.41 -14.49
C PHE A 393 -17.25 0.92 -14.83
N SER A 394 -17.73 -0.16 -14.20
CA SER A 394 -19.10 -0.65 -14.39
C SER A 394 -20.11 0.39 -13.94
N ILE A 395 -19.94 0.98 -12.75
CA ILE A 395 -20.80 2.05 -12.22
C ILE A 395 -20.91 3.23 -13.19
N VAL A 396 -19.77 3.74 -13.67
CA VAL A 396 -19.77 4.87 -14.62
C VAL A 396 -20.46 4.50 -15.94
N SER A 397 -20.40 3.23 -16.33
CA SER A 397 -21.03 2.74 -17.56
C SER A 397 -22.53 2.54 -17.39
N GLU A 398 -22.98 1.99 -16.26
CA GLU A 398 -24.39 1.90 -15.87
C GLU A 398 -25.04 3.28 -15.80
N MET A 399 -24.36 4.26 -15.17
CA MET A 399 -24.84 5.65 -15.11
C MET A 399 -25.08 6.26 -16.49
N LYS A 400 -24.27 5.91 -17.50
CA LYS A 400 -24.47 6.37 -18.88
C LYS A 400 -25.56 5.58 -19.58
N ALA A 401 -25.58 4.26 -19.40
CA ALA A 401 -26.57 3.38 -19.99
C ALA A 401 -27.99 3.71 -19.54
N PHE A 402 -28.17 4.04 -18.26
CA PHE A 402 -29.46 4.25 -17.59
C PHE A 402 -29.61 5.67 -17.02
N SER A 403 -29.08 6.68 -17.70
CA SER A 403 -29.00 8.05 -17.17
C SER A 403 -30.32 8.66 -16.70
N ARG A 404 -31.47 8.16 -17.22
CA ARG A 404 -32.81 8.62 -16.85
C ARG A 404 -33.31 8.05 -15.53
N THR A 405 -32.99 6.79 -15.23
CA THR A 405 -33.54 6.06 -14.07
C THR A 405 -32.52 5.82 -12.95
N TYR A 406 -31.21 5.93 -13.25
CA TYR A 406 -30.15 5.56 -12.31
C TYR A 406 -30.22 6.29 -10.95
N PHE A 407 -30.54 7.59 -10.97
CA PHE A 407 -30.64 8.42 -9.76
C PHE A 407 -32.08 8.67 -9.29
N ARG A 408 -33.07 8.33 -10.11
CA ARG A 408 -34.50 8.58 -9.84
C ARG A 408 -35.30 7.49 -10.53
N ASP A 409 -35.99 6.65 -9.77
CA ASP A 409 -36.76 5.55 -10.35
C ASP A 409 -38.22 5.55 -9.87
N GLY A 410 -38.88 6.72 -9.98
CA GLY A 410 -40.29 6.87 -9.63
C GLY A 410 -40.58 6.42 -8.19
N THR A 411 -41.35 5.33 -8.06
CA THR A 411 -41.73 4.71 -6.79
C THR A 411 -40.72 3.68 -6.26
N ASN A 412 -39.76 3.25 -7.07
CA ASN A 412 -38.78 2.23 -6.71
C ASN A 412 -37.50 2.87 -6.16
N VAL A 413 -36.72 2.07 -5.42
CA VAL A 413 -35.40 2.48 -4.94
C VAL A 413 -34.46 2.67 -6.14
N PRO A 414 -33.89 3.87 -6.35
CA PRO A 414 -32.99 4.11 -7.48
C PRO A 414 -31.74 3.23 -7.41
N ARG A 415 -31.27 2.73 -8.57
CA ARG A 415 -30.03 1.92 -8.70
C ARG A 415 -28.81 2.54 -8.01
N ALA A 416 -28.71 3.86 -7.98
CA ALA A 416 -27.62 4.56 -7.29
C ALA A 416 -27.55 4.30 -5.77
N VAL A 417 -28.65 3.96 -5.11
CA VAL A 417 -28.71 3.71 -3.65
C VAL A 417 -27.92 2.44 -3.25
N PRO A 418 -28.22 1.23 -3.78
CA PRO A 418 -27.47 0.02 -3.44
C PRO A 418 -25.98 0.14 -3.82
N VAL A 419 -25.67 0.74 -4.97
CA VAL A 419 -24.26 1.00 -5.37
C VAL A 419 -23.55 1.88 -4.35
N LEU A 420 -24.19 2.97 -3.93
CA LEU A 420 -23.58 3.91 -2.99
C LEU A 420 -23.35 3.23 -1.63
N LYS A 421 -24.31 2.44 -1.14
CA LYS A 421 -24.16 1.70 0.12
C LYS A 421 -23.01 0.71 0.06
N VAL A 422 -22.87 -0.06 -1.02
CA VAL A 422 -21.71 -0.96 -1.23
C VAL A 422 -20.40 -0.17 -1.29
N LEU A 423 -20.34 0.91 -2.08
CA LEU A 423 -19.13 1.75 -2.14
C LEU A 423 -18.77 2.34 -0.78
N GLN A 424 -19.74 2.79 0.01
CA GLN A 424 -19.48 3.36 1.32
C GLN A 424 -19.01 2.31 2.34
N GLU A 425 -19.66 1.14 2.39
CA GLU A 425 -19.21 0.00 3.22
C GLU A 425 -17.75 -0.33 2.88
N VAL A 426 -17.43 -0.53 1.59
CA VAL A 426 -16.09 -0.86 1.15
C VAL A 426 -15.07 0.24 1.48
N ILE A 427 -15.37 1.49 1.13
CA ILE A 427 -14.40 2.59 1.24
C ILE A 427 -14.19 3.01 2.70
N ARG A 428 -15.22 2.97 3.55
CA ARG A 428 -15.13 3.38 4.95
C ARG A 428 -14.70 2.27 5.89
N ASP A 429 -15.09 1.01 5.64
CA ASP A 429 -14.92 -0.07 6.60
C ASP A 429 -13.79 -1.05 6.26
N CYS A 430 -13.15 -0.91 5.10
CA CYS A 430 -11.96 -1.69 4.75
C CYS A 430 -10.77 -1.34 5.65
N LYS A 431 -10.34 -2.31 6.48
CA LYS A 431 -9.14 -2.22 7.33
C LYS A 431 -7.91 -1.86 6.49
N GLY A 432 -7.75 -2.51 5.34
CA GLY A 432 -6.65 -2.26 4.42
C GLY A 432 -6.52 -0.79 3.98
N PHE A 433 -7.63 -0.11 3.70
CA PHE A 433 -7.59 1.32 3.32
C PHE A 433 -7.24 2.23 4.48
N LYS A 434 -7.70 1.93 5.70
CA LYS A 434 -7.29 2.66 6.91
C LYS A 434 -5.80 2.51 7.18
N ILE A 435 -5.25 1.33 6.91
CA ILE A 435 -3.85 0.98 7.16
C ILE A 435 -2.92 1.58 6.11
N PHE A 436 -3.25 1.44 4.82
CA PHE A 436 -2.35 1.81 3.73
C PHE A 436 -2.59 3.23 3.20
N TYR A 437 -3.82 3.73 3.29
CA TYR A 437 -4.21 5.05 2.82
C TYR A 437 -4.89 5.87 3.94
N PRO A 438 -4.26 6.02 5.13
CA PRO A 438 -4.89 6.65 6.30
C PRO A 438 -5.34 8.09 6.03
N ASN A 439 -4.59 8.84 5.23
CA ASN A 439 -4.93 10.23 4.93
C ASN A 439 -6.19 10.33 4.06
N LEU A 440 -6.27 9.47 3.04
CA LEU A 440 -7.44 9.40 2.20
C LEU A 440 -8.64 8.82 2.96
N SER A 441 -8.42 7.85 3.86
CA SER A 441 -9.45 7.33 4.77
C SER A 441 -10.02 8.42 5.67
N LEU A 442 -9.18 9.27 6.25
CA LEU A 442 -9.62 10.42 7.04
C LEU A 442 -10.47 11.38 6.19
N TYR A 443 -10.04 11.65 4.95
CA TYR A 443 -10.82 12.48 4.03
C TYR A 443 -12.17 11.86 3.67
N MET A 444 -12.22 10.54 3.40
CA MET A 444 -13.44 9.79 3.09
C MET A 444 -14.49 9.93 4.19
N THR A 445 -14.08 9.75 5.46
CA THR A 445 -14.98 9.89 6.62
C THR A 445 -15.55 11.30 6.74
N LYS A 446 -14.81 12.33 6.30
CA LYS A 446 -15.26 13.72 6.35
C LYS A 446 -16.18 14.14 5.21
N VAL A 447 -16.04 13.56 4.01
CA VAL A 447 -16.79 14.01 2.82
C VAL A 447 -18.00 13.16 2.46
N LEU A 448 -18.05 11.93 2.96
CA LEU A 448 -19.21 11.06 2.78
C LEU A 448 -20.16 11.23 3.98
N PRO A 449 -21.48 11.13 3.80
CA PRO A 449 -22.41 11.05 4.93
C PRO A 449 -22.26 9.71 5.66
N GLU A 450 -22.73 9.66 6.91
CA GLU A 450 -22.94 8.40 7.62
C GLU A 450 -24.18 7.68 7.07
N MET A 451 -24.09 6.36 6.91
CA MET A 451 -25.18 5.50 6.46
C MET A 451 -25.34 4.31 7.40
N SER A 452 -26.54 3.73 7.41
CA SER A 452 -26.78 2.48 8.11
C SER A 452 -25.90 1.36 7.53
N LYS A 453 -25.36 0.52 8.43
CA LYS A 453 -24.58 -0.65 8.02
C LYS A 453 -25.47 -1.61 7.25
N LEU A 454 -24.91 -2.21 6.20
CA LEU A 454 -25.58 -3.28 5.48
C LEU A 454 -25.59 -4.55 6.34
N ALA A 455 -26.69 -5.30 6.31
CA ALA A 455 -26.80 -6.57 7.01
C ALA A 455 -25.74 -7.56 6.49
N GLU A 456 -25.05 -8.26 7.39
CA GLU A 456 -24.08 -9.27 6.99
C GLU A 456 -24.77 -10.33 6.11
N PRO A 457 -24.14 -10.78 5.02
CA PRO A 457 -24.68 -11.84 4.20
C PRO A 457 -24.78 -13.12 5.02
N LYS A 458 -25.82 -13.89 4.75
CA LYS A 458 -26.11 -15.14 5.46
C LYS A 458 -25.10 -16.19 5.02
N GLU A 459 -24.58 -16.95 5.97
CA GLU A 459 -23.79 -18.16 5.72
C GLU A 459 -24.55 -19.38 6.26
N PRO A 460 -24.61 -20.51 5.53
CA PRO A 460 -24.04 -20.75 4.19
C PRO A 460 -24.83 -20.06 3.07
N ILE A 461 -24.14 -19.74 1.96
CA ILE A 461 -24.78 -19.20 0.75
C ILE A 461 -25.55 -20.28 -0.01
N THR A 462 -26.62 -19.89 -0.70
CA THR A 462 -27.41 -20.80 -1.55
C THR A 462 -26.72 -21.03 -2.91
N THR A 463 -27.14 -22.07 -3.64
CA THR A 463 -26.64 -22.33 -5.00
C THR A 463 -26.91 -21.14 -5.95
N ASP A 464 -28.10 -20.55 -5.86
CA ASP A 464 -28.47 -19.37 -6.66
C ASP A 464 -27.57 -18.16 -6.35
N GLU A 465 -27.22 -17.95 -5.07
CA GLU A 465 -26.27 -16.91 -4.67
C GLU A 465 -24.87 -17.17 -5.22
N GLU A 466 -24.40 -18.42 -5.24
CA GLU A 466 -23.11 -18.79 -5.82
C GLU A 466 -23.05 -18.54 -7.33
N GLU A 467 -24.11 -18.89 -8.06
CA GLU A 467 -24.23 -18.59 -9.50
C GLU A 467 -24.24 -17.08 -9.77
N ASN A 468 -24.95 -16.32 -8.92
CA ASN A 468 -24.99 -14.86 -9.01
C ASN A 468 -23.60 -14.24 -8.79
N LEU A 469 -22.83 -14.76 -7.83
CA LEU A 469 -21.44 -14.33 -7.58
C LEU A 469 -20.51 -14.66 -8.74
N LYS A 470 -20.62 -15.85 -9.33
CA LYS A 470 -19.87 -16.24 -10.55
C LYS A 470 -20.19 -15.31 -11.71
N LEU A 471 -21.47 -14.97 -11.90
CA LEU A 471 -21.89 -14.00 -12.91
C LEU A 471 -21.30 -12.60 -12.64
N GLY A 472 -21.32 -12.13 -11.40
CA GLY A 472 -20.69 -10.86 -10.99
C GLY A 472 -19.20 -10.80 -11.33
N SER A 473 -18.45 -11.85 -10.96
CA SER A 473 -17.02 -11.99 -11.27
C SER A 473 -16.74 -11.97 -12.78
N LYS A 474 -17.53 -12.72 -13.55
CA LYS A 474 -17.46 -12.77 -15.02
C LYS A 474 -17.67 -11.38 -15.64
N ILE A 475 -18.69 -10.66 -15.21
CA ILE A 475 -19.02 -9.32 -15.75
C ILE A 475 -17.89 -8.34 -15.46
N LEU A 476 -17.39 -8.30 -14.21
CA LEU A 476 -16.28 -7.41 -13.87
C LEU A 476 -15.02 -7.78 -14.67
N THR A 477 -14.74 -9.07 -14.87
CA THR A 477 -13.63 -9.50 -15.74
C THR A 477 -13.77 -8.97 -17.17
N MET A 478 -14.98 -8.93 -17.74
CA MET A 478 -15.21 -8.27 -19.03
C MET A 478 -14.88 -6.77 -19.01
N PHE A 479 -15.35 -6.03 -18.00
CA PHE A 479 -15.00 -4.61 -17.85
C PHE A 479 -13.48 -4.38 -17.73
N LYS A 480 -12.77 -5.25 -17.01
CA LYS A 480 -11.30 -5.22 -16.89
C LYS A 480 -10.65 -5.38 -18.27
N HIS A 481 -11.06 -6.37 -19.05
CA HIS A 481 -10.50 -6.59 -20.38
C HIS A 481 -10.85 -5.49 -21.38
N ILE A 482 -12.05 -4.91 -21.32
CA ILE A 482 -12.38 -3.73 -22.15
C ILE A 482 -11.42 -2.58 -21.83
N ALA A 483 -11.12 -2.31 -20.56
CA ALA A 483 -10.18 -1.27 -20.17
C ALA A 483 -8.74 -1.56 -20.67
N GLN A 484 -8.33 -2.83 -20.67
CA GLN A 484 -7.03 -3.26 -21.19
C GLN A 484 -6.94 -3.11 -22.72
N PHE A 485 -7.96 -3.56 -23.46
CA PHE A 485 -8.06 -3.36 -24.90
C PHE A 485 -8.06 -1.88 -25.26
N GLU A 486 -8.82 -1.06 -24.53
CA GLU A 486 -8.84 0.38 -24.73
C GLU A 486 -7.43 0.97 -24.55
N ASN A 487 -6.71 0.58 -23.50
CA ASN A 487 -5.34 1.05 -23.23
C ASN A 487 -4.33 0.72 -24.34
N MET A 488 -4.50 -0.40 -25.07
CA MET A 488 -3.65 -0.74 -26.21
C MET A 488 -3.74 0.28 -27.36
N MET A 489 -4.77 1.13 -27.39
CA MET A 489 -5.02 2.10 -28.46
C MET A 489 -4.52 3.52 -28.16
N PHE A 490 -4.03 3.78 -26.94
CA PHE A 490 -3.58 5.11 -26.56
C PHE A 490 -2.06 5.19 -26.51
N TYR A 491 -1.55 6.31 -27.01
CA TYR A 491 -0.15 6.69 -26.92
C TYR A 491 0.02 7.53 -25.66
N ASP A 492 0.13 6.84 -24.53
CA ASP A 492 0.26 7.55 -23.26
C ASP A 492 1.73 7.89 -22.98
N LYS A 493 2.10 9.17 -23.06
CA LYS A 493 3.40 9.64 -22.56
C LYS A 493 3.28 9.93 -21.06
N PHE A 494 3.59 8.92 -20.25
CA PHE A 494 3.82 9.14 -18.83
C PHE A 494 5.25 9.62 -18.63
N THR A 495 5.44 10.94 -18.67
CA THR A 495 6.74 11.58 -18.43
C THR A 495 6.69 12.33 -17.11
N ILE A 496 7.67 12.04 -16.26
CA ILE A 496 7.83 12.61 -14.91
C ILE A 496 7.86 14.16 -14.96
N THR A 497 8.33 14.73 -16.07
CA THR A 497 8.60 16.16 -16.25
C THR A 497 7.48 16.96 -16.92
N THR A 498 6.54 16.33 -17.62
CA THR A 498 5.48 17.04 -18.36
C THR A 498 4.09 16.63 -17.87
N GLY A 499 3.05 17.36 -18.32
CA GLY A 499 1.67 16.98 -18.04
C GLY A 499 1.33 15.62 -18.66
N LEU A 500 0.30 14.98 -18.10
CA LEU A 500 -0.26 13.75 -18.66
C LEU A 500 -0.97 14.09 -19.98
N GLU A 501 -0.45 13.58 -21.09
CA GLU A 501 -1.08 13.65 -22.42
C GLU A 501 -1.59 12.26 -22.79
N ILE A 502 -2.86 12.19 -23.20
CA ILE A 502 -3.54 10.95 -23.59
C ILE A 502 -4.15 11.21 -24.96
N ASP A 503 -3.44 10.78 -25.99
CA ASP A 503 -3.90 10.86 -27.37
C ASP A 503 -3.96 9.44 -27.96
N PRO A 504 -5.01 9.11 -28.72
CA PRO A 504 -5.11 7.79 -29.34
C PRO A 504 -4.05 7.63 -30.45
N ILE A 505 -3.37 6.48 -30.51
CA ILE A 505 -2.37 6.16 -31.55
C ILE A 505 -3.02 6.18 -32.93
N THR A 506 -4.26 5.70 -33.01
CA THR A 506 -5.09 5.62 -34.21
C THR A 506 -6.53 5.98 -33.87
N SER A 507 -7.34 6.32 -34.88
CA SER A 507 -8.76 6.62 -34.65
C SER A 507 -9.45 5.43 -33.98
N LEU A 508 -10.09 5.63 -32.83
CA LEU A 508 -10.86 4.57 -32.14
C LEU A 508 -11.99 3.97 -33.01
N LYS A 509 -12.38 4.67 -34.09
CA LYS A 509 -13.35 4.20 -35.08
C LYS A 509 -12.85 3.03 -35.94
N THR A 510 -11.54 2.78 -35.99
CA THR A 510 -10.96 1.64 -36.72
C THR A 510 -10.81 0.41 -35.83
N TRP A 511 -11.43 0.40 -34.65
CA TRP A 511 -11.32 -0.67 -33.68
C TRP A 511 -12.70 -1.14 -33.26
N LYS A 512 -12.80 -2.44 -32.96
CA LYS A 512 -14.03 -3.08 -32.53
C LYS A 512 -13.74 -4.14 -31.47
N ILE A 513 -14.54 -4.17 -30.42
CA ILE A 513 -14.54 -5.24 -29.42
C ILE A 513 -15.74 -6.15 -29.70
N VAL A 514 -15.50 -7.45 -29.82
CA VAL A 514 -16.56 -8.46 -29.95
C VAL A 514 -16.53 -9.35 -28.72
N ILE A 515 -17.66 -9.44 -28.03
CA ILE A 515 -17.90 -10.34 -26.90
C ILE A 515 -18.76 -11.48 -27.41
N VAL A 516 -18.18 -12.66 -27.50
CA VAL A 516 -18.88 -13.90 -27.88
C VAL A 516 -19.23 -14.63 -26.59
N SER A 517 -20.51 -14.87 -26.33
CA SER A 517 -20.99 -15.60 -25.15
C SER A 517 -22.10 -16.56 -25.57
N LYS A 518 -21.89 -17.87 -25.38
CA LYS A 518 -22.91 -18.88 -25.72
C LYS A 518 -24.21 -18.63 -24.96
N ASN A 519 -24.09 -18.37 -23.66
CA ASN A 519 -25.21 -17.96 -22.81
C ASN A 519 -25.43 -16.45 -22.93
N PRO A 520 -26.66 -15.99 -23.25
CA PRO A 520 -26.93 -14.56 -23.40
C PRO A 520 -26.75 -13.82 -22.07
N LEU A 521 -26.01 -12.71 -22.10
CA LEU A 521 -25.89 -11.82 -20.95
C LEU A 521 -27.21 -11.08 -20.70
N PRO A 522 -27.53 -10.74 -19.43
CA PRO A 522 -28.67 -9.89 -19.12
C PRO A 522 -28.63 -8.58 -19.92
N VAL A 523 -29.80 -8.10 -20.34
CA VAL A 523 -29.94 -6.94 -21.25
C VAL A 523 -29.26 -5.71 -20.65
N GLU A 524 -29.39 -5.53 -19.34
CA GLU A 524 -28.87 -4.40 -18.59
C GLU A 524 -27.34 -4.38 -18.60
N ILE A 525 -26.74 -5.56 -18.47
CA ILE A 525 -25.31 -5.78 -18.50
C ILE A 525 -24.76 -5.56 -19.91
N LYS A 526 -25.40 -6.16 -20.92
CA LYS A 526 -25.04 -5.95 -22.33
C LYS A 526 -25.03 -4.47 -22.66
N ARG A 527 -26.07 -3.74 -22.27
CA ARG A 527 -26.17 -2.29 -22.49
C ARG A 527 -25.04 -1.54 -21.79
N SER A 528 -24.72 -1.87 -20.55
CA SER A 528 -23.64 -1.22 -19.79
C SER A 528 -22.26 -1.43 -20.41
N LEU A 529 -21.97 -2.63 -20.92
CA LEU A 529 -20.71 -2.95 -21.60
C LEU A 529 -20.47 -2.06 -22.84
N LEU A 530 -21.54 -1.66 -23.56
CA LEU A 530 -21.44 -0.75 -24.71
C LEU A 530 -20.94 0.66 -24.33
N PHE A 531 -21.17 1.10 -23.09
CA PHE A 531 -20.74 2.40 -22.59
C PHE A 531 -19.40 2.36 -21.84
N SER A 532 -18.82 1.16 -21.73
CA SER A 532 -17.54 0.94 -21.03
C SER A 532 -16.38 1.62 -21.74
N SER A 533 -16.34 1.62 -23.07
CA SER A 533 -15.26 2.25 -23.85
C SER A 533 -15.82 3.14 -24.95
N ARG A 534 -14.95 3.97 -25.54
CA ARG A 534 -15.22 4.66 -26.81
C ARG A 534 -15.04 3.76 -28.03
N ILE A 535 -14.43 2.59 -27.88
CA ILE A 535 -14.34 1.57 -28.93
C ILE A 535 -15.73 0.96 -29.12
N TYR A 536 -16.12 0.72 -30.38
CA TYR A 536 -17.40 0.07 -30.67
C TYR A 536 -17.37 -1.36 -30.13
N THR A 537 -18.31 -1.68 -29.24
CA THR A 537 -18.45 -3.00 -28.61
C THR A 537 -19.70 -3.69 -29.13
N GLU A 538 -19.63 -4.98 -29.43
CA GLU A 538 -20.76 -5.79 -29.85
C GLU A 538 -20.79 -7.09 -29.03
N CYS A 539 -21.97 -7.53 -28.59
CA CYS A 539 -22.12 -8.83 -27.91
C CYS A 539 -22.97 -9.76 -28.77
N VAL A 540 -22.40 -10.92 -29.12
CA VAL A 540 -22.97 -11.94 -30.02
C VAL A 540 -22.91 -13.32 -29.38
N ARG A 541 -23.73 -14.26 -29.86
CA ARG A 541 -23.69 -15.66 -29.40
C ARG A 541 -22.65 -16.50 -30.13
N ASP A 542 -22.47 -16.18 -31.40
CA ASP A 542 -21.47 -16.79 -32.28
C ASP A 542 -20.69 -15.68 -32.97
N LEU A 543 -19.42 -15.92 -33.24
CA LEU A 543 -18.56 -15.02 -33.98
C LEU A 543 -19.08 -14.77 -35.40
N GLU A 544 -19.77 -15.73 -36.02
CA GLU A 544 -20.39 -15.56 -37.35
C GLU A 544 -21.43 -14.43 -37.39
N ASN A 545 -22.07 -14.15 -36.25
CA ASN A 545 -23.04 -13.08 -36.11
C ASN A 545 -22.41 -11.70 -35.92
N ALA A 546 -21.09 -11.62 -35.76
CA ALA A 546 -20.41 -10.35 -35.56
C ALA A 546 -20.30 -9.60 -36.90
N THR A 547 -20.74 -8.34 -36.88
CA THR A 547 -20.73 -7.50 -38.08
C THR A 547 -19.32 -6.97 -38.38
N LEU A 548 -18.99 -6.61 -39.63
CA LEU A 548 -17.77 -5.86 -39.99
C LEU A 548 -16.42 -6.52 -39.62
N ILE A 549 -16.40 -7.79 -39.20
CA ILE A 549 -15.14 -8.49 -38.85
C ILE A 549 -14.55 -9.31 -40.01
N GLN A 550 -15.28 -9.48 -41.12
CA GLN A 550 -14.86 -10.30 -42.27
C GLN A 550 -13.51 -9.88 -42.87
N HIS A 551 -13.17 -8.58 -42.77
CA HIS A 551 -11.89 -8.02 -43.22
C HIS A 551 -11.11 -7.38 -42.06
N ALA A 552 -11.42 -7.71 -40.81
CA ALA A 552 -10.73 -7.16 -39.66
C ALA A 552 -9.60 -8.09 -39.20
N ILE A 553 -8.52 -7.53 -38.67
CA ILE A 553 -7.46 -8.31 -38.02
C ILE A 553 -7.81 -8.45 -36.54
N CYS A 554 -7.83 -9.68 -36.04
CA CYS A 554 -7.87 -9.92 -34.60
C CYS A 554 -6.48 -9.62 -34.01
N GLU A 555 -6.39 -8.60 -33.15
CA GLU A 555 -5.14 -8.14 -32.55
C GLU A 555 -4.92 -8.74 -31.16
N ASP A 556 -6.00 -9.01 -30.42
CA ASP A 556 -5.92 -9.67 -29.11
C ASP A 556 -7.20 -10.48 -28.83
N ARG A 557 -7.05 -11.57 -28.07
CA ARG A 557 -8.11 -12.46 -27.63
C ARG A 557 -7.97 -12.73 -26.14
N LYS A 558 -9.08 -12.63 -25.40
CA LYS A 558 -9.17 -12.99 -23.98
C LYS A 558 -10.27 -14.03 -23.80
N MET A 559 -9.97 -15.05 -23.00
CA MET A 559 -10.96 -16.01 -22.52
C MET A 559 -11.40 -15.57 -21.13
N ILE A 560 -12.71 -15.42 -20.92
CA ILE A 560 -13.29 -15.05 -19.62
C ILE A 560 -13.63 -16.33 -18.84
N ASP A 561 -14.29 -17.25 -19.54
CA ASP A 561 -14.63 -18.61 -19.11
C ASP A 561 -14.71 -19.51 -20.36
N GLU A 562 -15.08 -20.77 -20.18
CA GLU A 562 -15.17 -21.76 -21.27
C GLU A 562 -16.19 -21.39 -22.37
N ASP A 563 -17.14 -20.51 -22.07
CA ASP A 563 -18.25 -20.15 -22.95
C ASP A 563 -18.21 -18.71 -23.44
N THR A 564 -17.23 -17.93 -22.99
CA THR A 564 -17.16 -16.49 -23.20
C THR A 564 -15.78 -16.03 -23.58
N PHE A 565 -15.70 -15.43 -24.77
CA PHE A 565 -14.49 -14.90 -25.35
C PHE A 565 -14.67 -13.44 -25.71
N MET A 566 -13.59 -12.67 -25.55
CA MET A 566 -13.52 -11.28 -25.97
C MET A 566 -12.41 -11.12 -26.99
N PHE A 567 -12.73 -10.44 -28.09
CA PHE A 567 -11.80 -10.20 -29.19
C PHE A 567 -11.67 -8.70 -29.42
N LEU A 568 -10.45 -8.27 -29.70
CA LEU A 568 -10.14 -6.94 -30.15
C LEU A 568 -9.76 -6.99 -31.63
N TYR A 569 -10.59 -6.38 -32.46
CA TYR A 569 -10.40 -6.32 -33.90
C TYR A 569 -9.94 -4.92 -34.32
N ARG A 570 -8.93 -4.88 -35.20
CA ARG A 570 -8.61 -3.71 -36.01
C ARG A 570 -9.36 -3.81 -37.32
N LEU A 571 -10.34 -2.94 -37.50
CA LEU A 571 -11.11 -2.83 -38.73
C LEU A 571 -10.19 -2.32 -39.83
N GLN A 572 -9.99 -3.13 -40.86
CA GLN A 572 -9.40 -2.64 -42.09
C GLN A 572 -10.48 -1.96 -42.92
N ARG A 573 -10.08 -0.95 -43.70
CA ARG A 573 -10.90 -0.61 -44.85
C ARG A 573 -10.97 -1.87 -45.72
N PRO A 574 -12.14 -2.25 -46.27
CA PRO A 574 -12.17 -3.29 -47.27
C PRO A 574 -11.10 -2.96 -48.32
N PRO A 575 -10.40 -3.97 -48.87
CA PRO A 575 -9.47 -3.73 -49.96
C PRO A 575 -10.17 -2.83 -50.98
N LYS A 576 -9.49 -1.79 -51.47
CA LYS A 576 -10.03 -1.00 -52.57
C LYS A 576 -10.31 -2.00 -53.68
N VAL A 577 -11.58 -2.38 -53.84
CA VAL A 577 -11.98 -3.14 -55.02
C VAL A 577 -11.66 -2.21 -56.16
N ASP A 578 -10.80 -2.67 -57.06
CA ASP A 578 -10.47 -1.88 -58.23
C ASP A 578 -11.79 -1.51 -58.91
N LYS A 579 -11.93 -0.26 -59.36
CA LYS A 579 -13.21 0.19 -59.94
C LYS A 579 -13.63 -0.71 -61.08
N GLU A 580 -12.66 -1.21 -61.84
CA GLU A 580 -12.85 -2.20 -62.90
C GLU A 580 -13.45 -3.51 -62.37
N GLN A 581 -12.87 -4.12 -61.33
CA GLN A 581 -13.41 -5.35 -60.73
C GLN A 581 -14.82 -5.18 -60.14
N LEU A 582 -15.14 -4.02 -59.59
CA LEU A 582 -16.48 -3.73 -59.08
C LEU A 582 -17.49 -3.56 -60.23
N THR A 583 -17.05 -2.96 -61.33
CA THR A 583 -17.86 -2.76 -62.53
C THR A 583 -18.10 -4.10 -63.23
N ASP A 584 -17.07 -4.94 -63.36
CA ASP A 584 -17.17 -6.29 -63.93
C ASP A 584 -18.08 -7.19 -63.11
N ALA A 585 -18.00 -7.14 -61.77
CA ALA A 585 -18.87 -7.90 -60.89
C ALA A 585 -20.35 -7.44 -60.95
N ILE A 586 -20.59 -6.14 -61.18
CA ILE A 586 -21.93 -5.59 -61.36
C ILE A 586 -22.48 -5.97 -62.75
N ILE A 587 -21.66 -5.86 -63.81
CA ILE A 587 -22.03 -6.26 -65.17
C ILE A 587 -22.36 -7.75 -65.21
N ALA A 588 -21.50 -8.61 -64.65
CA ALA A 588 -21.74 -10.05 -64.60
C ALA A 588 -23.05 -10.40 -63.87
N LYS A 589 -23.36 -9.72 -62.75
CA LYS A 589 -24.63 -9.92 -62.03
C LYS A 589 -25.85 -9.41 -62.82
N LEU A 590 -25.71 -8.33 -63.58
CA LEU A 590 -26.77 -7.82 -64.45
C LEU A 590 -27.00 -8.72 -65.67
N GLU A 591 -25.93 -9.30 -66.23
CA GLU A 591 -26.01 -10.29 -67.31
C GLU A 591 -26.64 -11.60 -66.84
N ASP A 592 -26.29 -12.08 -65.65
CA ASP A 592 -26.95 -13.25 -65.06
C ASP A 592 -28.42 -12.97 -64.75
N ALA A 593 -28.76 -11.80 -64.19
CA ALA A 593 -30.16 -11.40 -64.00
C ALA A 593 -30.91 -11.30 -65.33
N SER A 594 -30.28 -10.78 -66.38
CA SER A 594 -30.83 -10.69 -67.74
C SER A 594 -31.11 -12.07 -68.35
N LYS A 595 -30.25 -13.07 -68.09
CA LYS A 595 -30.48 -14.45 -68.54
C LYS A 595 -31.65 -15.11 -67.82
N THR A 596 -31.84 -14.83 -66.54
CA THR A 596 -32.97 -15.35 -65.75
C THR A 596 -34.33 -14.75 -66.17
N TYR A 597 -34.35 -13.59 -66.85
CA TYR A 597 -35.56 -12.97 -67.40
C TYR A 597 -35.94 -13.45 -68.82
N HIS A 598 -35.10 -14.30 -69.45
CA HIS A 598 -35.34 -14.85 -70.79
C HIS A 598 -35.49 -16.39 -70.82
N THR A 599 -35.71 -16.99 -69.65
CA THR A 599 -36.33 -18.32 -69.47
C THR A 599 -37.67 -18.14 -68.78
#